data_AF-A0A6I5NYY9-F1
#
_entry.id   AF-A0A6I5NYY9-F1
#
_cell.length_a   1.000
_cell.length_b   1.000
_cell.length_c   1.000
_cell.angle_alpha   90.00
_cell.angle_beta   90.00
_cell.angle_gamma   90.00
#
_symmetry.space_group_name_H-M   'P 1'
#
loop_
_entity.id
_entity.type
_entity.pdbx_description
1 polymer ?
#
loop_
_entity_poly.entity_id
_entity_poly.type
_entity_poly.pdbx_seq_one_letter_code
_entity_poly.pdbx_strand_id
1 'polypeptide(L)'
;MYVNPQLRSIHSLLTWHSPPGRLPAWHNVDQEGAPELLVNQSYGLEPRFQLYRVANLQATGTHTRLEEITLTPLSLADNQSAIAYKNALFLAQRGLWSDAQIRLSQVKAQLAANWSVELEQQWQLVTLHGRFSAEQAQRDWSQPSQKLLALLLDGQWQAALTPLKEKKMGFPQAVLPLLKRDFSRVWPRLTATLQVNPNHKEARFWGALLLLAKENEAAALKWLADDAKSPLREEFKTLAQTVTAPPPSAVVGATRPTQEDASADVAIAATTAPLWTGLIAEATGLENLDPAAWQRPTNVAAWTLSPGQQWFTITLRSGYAQQQWQQPFTLPAELAEQPPEQLWQTLGLGNSATLQGINPTTGNPQTLAIMGAQWQGQRLTLLARGVATTQPLIAVTPGLWNNLTTVNSTGLASLLQSQPALGDRLLSTLQTHLGFDPTSLATTLQQQAAAVPPWATVRQVNLVDGNPPELVISLSPELLASQGLSAAGQQATELIMTAEGELLHSSVWSGAGSRLVGWVQSSSNQPVLVVMPGDRPQFLFWSPQNRRFQ
;
A
#
# COMPACT_ATOMS: atom_id res chain seq x y z
N MET A 1 14.14 -11.30 -22.65
CA MET A 1 14.96 -12.10 -23.58
C MET A 1 15.11 -11.33 -24.90
N TYR A 2 16.22 -11.49 -25.60
CA TYR A 2 16.45 -10.88 -26.91
C TYR A 2 16.72 -11.96 -27.95
N VAL A 3 16.12 -11.80 -29.12
CA VAL A 3 16.29 -12.69 -30.27
C VAL A 3 17.17 -11.96 -31.27
N ASN A 4 18.36 -12.53 -31.55
CA ASN A 4 19.20 -12.05 -32.63
C ASN A 4 18.84 -12.85 -33.90
N PRO A 5 18.12 -12.28 -34.88
CA PRO A 5 17.71 -13.01 -36.07
C PRO A 5 18.89 -13.36 -36.99
N GLN A 6 19.98 -12.60 -36.95
CA GLN A 6 21.17 -12.84 -37.77
C GLN A 6 21.98 -14.04 -37.25
N LEU A 7 22.08 -14.17 -35.92
CA LEU A 7 22.81 -15.26 -35.27
C LEU A 7 21.91 -16.46 -34.90
N ARG A 8 20.59 -16.37 -35.13
CA ARG A 8 19.58 -17.37 -34.73
C ARG A 8 19.72 -17.80 -33.27
N SER A 9 20.02 -16.85 -32.40
CA SER A 9 20.29 -17.10 -30.98
C SER A 9 19.37 -16.28 -30.09
N ILE A 10 19.05 -16.85 -28.93
CA ILE A 10 18.30 -16.20 -27.87
C ILE A 10 19.24 -15.98 -26.69
N HIS A 11 19.28 -14.76 -26.18
CA HIS A 11 20.08 -14.42 -25.00
C HIS A 11 19.20 -13.73 -23.95
N SER A 12 19.45 -14.06 -22.69
CA SER A 12 18.91 -13.27 -21.57
C SER A 12 19.70 -11.97 -21.47
N LEU A 13 19.01 -10.83 -21.47
CA LEU A 13 19.65 -9.51 -21.40
C LEU A 13 19.77 -8.97 -19.97
N LEU A 14 18.89 -9.40 -19.09
CA LEU A 14 18.78 -8.89 -17.72
C LEU A 14 17.97 -9.89 -16.88
N THR A 15 18.41 -10.11 -15.65
CA THR A 15 17.58 -10.71 -14.60
C THR A 15 17.11 -9.59 -13.68
N TRP A 16 15.81 -9.52 -13.40
CA TRP A 16 15.20 -8.45 -12.62
C TRP A 16 14.26 -9.04 -11.56
N HIS A 17 13.96 -8.25 -10.54
CA HIS A 17 12.98 -8.57 -9.51
C HIS A 17 12.03 -7.38 -9.38
N SER A 18 10.74 -7.64 -9.22
CA SER A 18 9.74 -6.62 -8.89
C SER A 18 8.65 -7.21 -8.02
N PRO A 19 7.87 -6.37 -7.29
CA PRO A 19 6.69 -6.85 -6.59
C PRO A 19 5.72 -7.56 -7.56
N PRO A 20 4.97 -8.58 -7.07
CA PRO A 20 3.99 -9.29 -7.89
C PRO A 20 3.04 -8.34 -8.64
N GLY A 21 2.78 -8.63 -9.91
CA GLY A 21 1.91 -7.82 -10.76
C GLY A 21 2.55 -6.58 -11.40
N ARG A 22 3.86 -6.36 -11.25
CA ARG A 22 4.57 -5.23 -11.89
C ARG A 22 5.65 -5.72 -12.86
N LEU A 23 5.22 -6.15 -14.04
CA LEU A 23 6.14 -6.56 -15.10
C LEU A 23 6.91 -5.36 -15.65
N PRO A 24 8.18 -5.53 -16.07
CA PRO A 24 8.89 -4.52 -16.82
C PRO A 24 8.15 -4.19 -18.12
N ALA A 25 8.13 -2.91 -18.46
CA ALA A 25 7.50 -2.41 -19.66
C ALA A 25 8.50 -1.61 -20.47
N TRP A 26 8.45 -1.75 -21.79
CA TRP A 26 9.13 -0.81 -22.67
C TRP A 26 8.36 0.51 -22.66
N HIS A 27 9.06 1.58 -22.32
CA HIS A 27 8.52 2.92 -22.28
C HIS A 27 9.37 3.80 -23.17
N ASN A 28 8.72 4.69 -23.91
CA ASN A 28 9.41 5.72 -24.67
C ASN A 28 9.18 7.04 -23.92
N VAL A 29 10.11 7.39 -23.02
CA VAL A 29 9.91 8.49 -22.07
C VAL A 29 10.04 9.86 -22.76
N ASP A 30 10.85 9.98 -23.82
CA ASP A 30 11.03 11.20 -24.62
C ASP A 30 10.08 11.30 -25.82
N GLN A 31 9.36 10.23 -26.16
CA GLN A 31 8.57 10.11 -27.40
C GLN A 31 9.43 10.22 -28.68
N GLU A 32 10.77 10.23 -28.56
CA GLU A 32 11.74 10.43 -29.63
C GLU A 32 12.98 9.57 -29.37
N GLY A 33 13.00 8.33 -29.87
CA GLY A 33 14.15 7.45 -29.68
C GLY A 33 13.79 5.97 -29.60
N ALA A 34 14.79 5.17 -29.24
CA ALA A 34 14.59 3.75 -28.94
C ALA A 34 14.01 3.62 -27.53
N PRO A 35 12.94 2.82 -27.32
CA PRO A 35 12.30 2.72 -26.02
C PRO A 35 13.27 2.16 -24.96
N GLU A 36 13.16 2.66 -23.73
CA GLU A 36 13.82 2.14 -22.55
C GLU A 36 12.98 1.07 -21.85
N LEU A 37 13.64 0.10 -21.23
CA LEU A 37 12.96 -0.87 -20.35
C LEU A 37 12.83 -0.27 -18.95
N LEU A 38 11.60 -0.05 -18.52
CA LEU A 38 11.26 0.41 -17.17
C LEU A 38 10.95 -0.80 -16.27
N VAL A 39 11.65 -0.89 -15.13
CA VAL A 39 11.37 -1.86 -14.06
C VAL A 39 10.89 -1.08 -12.83
N ASN A 40 9.65 -1.35 -12.39
CA ASN A 40 9.06 -0.70 -11.21
C ASN A 40 9.18 -1.59 -9.97
N GLN A 41 10.03 -1.19 -9.03
CA GLN A 41 10.27 -1.84 -7.74
C GLN A 41 9.74 -1.01 -6.55
N SER A 42 8.95 0.04 -6.81
CA SER A 42 8.46 0.97 -5.78
C SER A 42 7.64 0.24 -4.71
N TYR A 43 7.83 0.58 -3.44
CA TYR A 43 7.08 -0.02 -2.34
C TYR A 43 6.59 1.05 -1.37
N GLY A 44 5.29 1.04 -1.08
CA GLY A 44 4.63 2.06 -0.26
C GLY A 44 4.88 3.46 -0.83
N LEU A 45 5.45 4.34 -0.01
CA LEU A 45 5.75 5.75 -0.35
C LEU A 45 7.09 5.95 -1.08
N GLU A 46 7.91 4.90 -1.23
CA GLU A 46 9.25 5.01 -1.81
C GLU A 46 9.24 4.64 -3.30
N PRO A 47 9.60 5.59 -4.18
CA PRO A 47 9.82 5.25 -5.59
C PRO A 47 11.12 4.46 -5.74
N ARG A 48 11.06 3.38 -6.52
CA ARG A 48 12.23 2.60 -6.95
C ARG A 48 12.04 2.18 -8.40
N PHE A 49 12.36 3.05 -9.33
CA PHE A 49 12.34 2.75 -10.75
C PHE A 49 13.77 2.48 -11.24
N GLN A 50 13.91 1.49 -12.10
CA GLN A 50 15.14 1.28 -12.87
C GLN A 50 14.80 1.44 -14.34
N LEU A 51 15.64 2.18 -15.06
CA LEU A 51 15.47 2.43 -16.48
C LEU A 51 16.70 1.88 -17.21
N TYR A 52 16.47 1.06 -18.23
CA TYR A 52 17.53 0.44 -19.00
C TYR A 52 17.43 0.84 -20.47
N ARG A 53 18.55 1.29 -21.04
CA ARG A 53 18.66 1.55 -22.47
C ARG A 53 19.25 0.35 -23.20
N VAL A 54 18.93 0.22 -24.49
CA VAL A 54 19.57 -0.79 -25.34
C VAL A 54 20.91 -0.27 -25.84
N ALA A 55 21.98 -0.95 -25.48
CA ALA A 55 23.33 -0.64 -25.95
C ALA A 55 23.77 -1.62 -27.05
N ASN A 56 24.63 -1.14 -27.96
CA ASN A 56 25.26 -1.93 -29.03
C ASN A 56 24.29 -2.56 -30.05
N LEU A 57 23.33 -1.77 -30.56
CA LEU A 57 22.38 -2.23 -31.59
C LEU A 57 23.02 -2.51 -32.96
N GLN A 58 24.20 -1.94 -33.27
CA GLN A 58 24.74 -1.86 -34.63
C GLN A 58 26.13 -2.48 -34.82
N ALA A 59 26.78 -2.96 -33.77
CA ALA A 59 28.15 -3.48 -33.88
C ALA A 59 28.13 -4.99 -34.14
N THR A 60 28.30 -5.37 -35.41
CA THR A 60 28.53 -6.75 -35.86
C THR A 60 29.60 -7.41 -34.99
N GLY A 61 29.24 -8.48 -34.27
CA GLY A 61 30.13 -9.21 -33.37
C GLY A 61 30.10 -8.78 -31.89
N THR A 62 29.33 -7.75 -31.51
CA THR A 62 29.12 -7.39 -30.09
C THR A 62 27.74 -7.84 -29.61
N HIS A 63 27.67 -8.25 -28.34
CA HIS A 63 26.41 -8.69 -27.73
C HIS A 63 25.57 -7.47 -27.36
N THR A 64 24.38 -7.36 -27.96
CA THR A 64 23.33 -6.41 -27.53
C THR A 64 23.06 -6.64 -26.05
N ARG A 65 23.04 -5.55 -25.27
CA ARG A 65 22.81 -5.61 -23.82
C ARG A 65 21.93 -4.47 -23.34
N LEU A 66 21.30 -4.67 -22.19
CA LEU A 66 20.64 -3.61 -21.45
C LEU A 66 21.66 -2.95 -20.52
N GLU A 67 21.73 -1.63 -20.56
CA GLU A 67 22.56 -0.83 -19.68
C GLU A 67 21.67 0.02 -18.78
N GLU A 68 21.88 -0.07 -17.46
CA GLU A 68 21.13 0.73 -16.49
C GLU A 68 21.53 2.20 -16.61
N ILE A 69 20.53 3.07 -16.71
CA ILE A 69 20.73 4.51 -16.59
C ILE A 69 21.01 4.81 -15.12
N THR A 70 22.22 5.26 -14.81
CA THR A 70 22.64 5.57 -13.44
C THR A 70 22.65 7.06 -13.19
N LEU A 71 22.53 7.45 -11.92
CA LEU A 71 22.68 8.84 -11.47
C LEU A 71 24.15 9.23 -11.25
N THR A 72 25.08 8.58 -11.95
CA THR A 72 26.51 8.91 -11.88
C THR A 72 26.74 10.24 -12.61
N PRO A 73 27.32 11.27 -11.97
CA PRO A 73 27.50 12.57 -12.62
C PRO A 73 28.36 12.48 -13.88
N LEU A 74 27.85 13.04 -14.97
CA LEU A 74 28.60 13.22 -16.21
C LEU A 74 29.52 14.45 -16.10
N SER A 75 30.59 14.46 -16.89
CA SER A 75 31.50 15.60 -16.96
C SER A 75 30.88 16.71 -17.78
N LEU A 76 30.50 17.80 -17.11
CA LEU A 76 30.08 19.05 -17.74
C LEU A 76 31.20 20.09 -17.65
N ALA A 77 31.23 21.06 -18.56
CA ALA A 77 32.15 22.18 -18.46
C ALA A 77 31.98 22.89 -17.11
N ASP A 78 33.08 23.11 -16.38
CA ASP A 78 33.02 23.63 -15.00
C ASP A 78 32.46 25.07 -14.98
N ASN A 79 31.16 25.15 -14.68
CA ASN A 79 30.40 26.38 -14.55
C ASN A 79 29.29 26.18 -13.50
N GLN A 80 28.48 27.22 -13.26
CA GLN A 80 27.39 27.16 -12.27
C GLN A 80 26.35 26.06 -12.59
N SER A 81 26.09 25.77 -13.86
CA SER A 81 25.19 24.69 -14.27
C SER A 81 25.75 23.31 -13.93
N ALA A 82 27.07 23.11 -14.00
CA ALA A 82 27.72 21.87 -13.56
C ALA A 82 27.57 21.63 -12.06
N ILE A 83 27.68 22.69 -11.24
CA ILE A 83 27.44 22.60 -9.79
C ILE A 83 25.97 22.30 -9.51
N ALA A 84 25.05 23.01 -10.17
CA ALA A 84 23.60 22.80 -10.02
C ALA A 84 23.19 21.38 -10.42
N TYR A 85 23.76 20.84 -11.49
CA TYR A 85 23.55 19.46 -11.94
C TYR A 85 24.04 18.43 -10.90
N LYS A 86 25.29 18.57 -10.43
CA LYS A 86 25.86 17.68 -9.39
C LYS A 86 25.02 17.71 -8.11
N ASN A 87 24.57 18.89 -7.69
CA ASN A 87 23.69 19.06 -6.53
C ASN A 87 22.33 18.38 -6.76
N ALA A 88 21.74 18.49 -7.95
CA ALA A 88 20.47 17.86 -8.25
C ALA A 88 20.58 16.32 -8.23
N LEU A 89 21.64 15.75 -8.80
CA LEU A 89 21.89 14.30 -8.71
C LEU A 89 22.17 13.85 -7.28
N PHE A 90 22.90 14.63 -6.49
CA PHE A 90 23.12 14.37 -5.08
C PHE A 90 21.80 14.30 -4.29
N LEU A 91 20.87 15.22 -4.56
CA LEU A 91 19.52 15.20 -3.95
C LEU A 91 18.73 13.95 -4.39
N ALA A 92 18.75 13.62 -5.69
CA ALA A 92 18.08 12.44 -6.23
C ALA A 92 18.59 11.14 -5.58
N GLN A 93 19.92 10.97 -5.47
CA GLN A 93 20.56 9.82 -4.81
C GLN A 93 20.21 9.69 -3.32
N ARG A 94 19.67 10.75 -2.70
CA ARG A 94 19.20 10.75 -1.30
C ARG A 94 17.68 10.63 -1.19
N GLY A 95 16.99 10.47 -2.33
CA GLY A 95 15.55 10.27 -2.39
C GLY A 95 14.72 11.55 -2.39
N LEU A 96 15.34 12.72 -2.64
CA LEU A 96 14.67 14.02 -2.79
C LEU A 96 14.34 14.27 -4.27
N TRP A 97 13.47 13.42 -4.81
CA TRP A 97 13.24 13.33 -6.25
C TRP A 97 12.57 14.57 -6.85
N SER A 98 11.58 15.15 -6.17
CA SER A 98 10.88 16.35 -6.66
C SER A 98 11.78 17.58 -6.72
N ASP A 99 12.58 17.85 -5.68
CA ASP A 99 13.54 18.97 -5.69
C ASP A 99 14.64 18.74 -6.75
N ALA A 100 15.15 17.51 -6.85
CA ALA A 100 16.11 17.16 -7.90
C ALA A 100 15.54 17.35 -9.31
N GLN A 101 14.29 16.97 -9.54
CA GLN A 101 13.62 17.13 -10.83
C GLN A 101 13.49 18.61 -11.22
N ILE A 102 13.06 19.46 -10.28
CA ILE A 102 12.94 20.91 -10.52
C ILE A 102 14.30 21.49 -10.92
N ARG A 103 15.35 21.14 -10.17
CA ARG A 103 16.71 21.63 -10.43
C ARG A 103 17.28 21.13 -11.75
N LEU A 104 17.13 19.84 -12.06
CA LEU A 104 17.58 19.30 -13.35
C LEU A 104 16.82 19.94 -14.52
N SER A 105 15.53 20.25 -14.36
CA SER A 105 14.75 20.95 -15.39
C SER A 105 15.27 22.37 -15.63
N GLN A 106 15.72 23.07 -14.58
CA GLN A 106 16.39 24.37 -14.71
C GLN A 106 17.75 24.25 -15.41
N VAL A 107 18.56 23.25 -15.06
CA VAL A 107 19.84 22.98 -15.75
C VAL A 107 19.61 22.66 -17.23
N LYS A 108 18.60 21.83 -17.54
CA LYS A 108 18.21 21.51 -18.93
C LYS A 108 17.90 22.77 -19.72
N ALA A 109 17.13 23.69 -19.15
CA ALA A 109 16.83 24.98 -19.79
C ALA A 109 18.09 25.87 -19.97
N GLN A 110 19.03 25.85 -19.03
CA GLN A 110 20.27 26.63 -19.12
C GLN A 110 21.27 26.08 -20.15
N LEU A 111 21.38 24.75 -20.25
CA LEU A 111 22.30 24.10 -21.17
C LEU A 111 21.76 24.06 -22.61
N ALA A 112 20.44 23.96 -22.78
CA ALA A 112 19.73 23.95 -24.06
C ALA A 112 20.45 23.11 -25.14
N ALA A 113 21.21 23.76 -26.05
CA ALA A 113 21.94 23.10 -27.14
C ALA A 113 23.03 22.11 -26.68
N ASN A 114 23.54 22.25 -25.45
CA ASN A 114 24.55 21.37 -24.86
C ASN A 114 23.94 20.23 -24.03
N TRP A 115 22.62 20.05 -24.07
CA TRP A 115 21.93 19.00 -23.35
C TRP A 115 22.00 17.67 -24.14
N SER A 116 22.85 16.74 -23.68
CA SER A 116 23.06 15.46 -24.34
C SER A 116 21.95 14.44 -24.06
N VAL A 117 21.94 13.35 -24.83
CA VAL A 117 21.01 12.22 -24.65
C VAL A 117 21.20 11.57 -23.27
N GLU A 118 22.43 11.45 -22.78
CA GLU A 118 22.70 10.87 -21.46
C GLU A 118 22.18 11.77 -20.31
N LEU A 119 22.25 13.09 -20.48
CA LEU A 119 21.65 14.04 -19.54
C LEU A 119 20.13 13.94 -19.56
N GLU A 120 19.54 13.79 -20.75
CA GLU A 120 18.10 13.56 -20.91
C GLU A 120 17.66 12.30 -20.16
N GLN A 121 18.38 11.19 -20.33
CA GLN A 121 18.09 9.91 -19.67
C GLN A 121 18.15 10.01 -18.13
N GLN A 122 19.11 10.74 -17.58
CA GLN A 122 19.17 10.97 -16.13
C GLN A 122 18.03 11.85 -15.63
N TRP A 123 17.67 12.90 -16.39
CA TRP A 123 16.52 13.74 -16.07
C TRP A 123 15.20 12.96 -16.14
N GLN A 124 15.03 12.07 -17.12
CA GLN A 124 13.88 11.18 -17.24
C GLN A 124 13.77 10.24 -16.04
N LEU A 125 14.88 9.61 -15.62
CA LEU A 125 14.90 8.74 -14.45
C LEU A 125 14.48 9.49 -13.18
N VAL A 126 15.02 10.70 -12.97
CA VAL A 126 14.65 11.55 -11.84
C VAL A 126 13.19 12.01 -11.94
N THR A 127 12.70 12.32 -13.13
CA THR A 127 11.31 12.72 -13.39
C THR A 127 10.32 11.60 -13.06
N LEU A 128 10.63 10.34 -13.41
CA LEU A 128 9.79 9.19 -13.06
C LEU A 128 9.65 9.04 -11.54
N HIS A 129 10.75 9.15 -10.81
CA HIS A 129 10.72 9.09 -9.35
C HIS A 129 10.01 10.31 -8.74
N GLY A 130 10.29 11.51 -9.26
CA GLY A 130 9.74 12.77 -8.78
C GLY A 130 8.23 12.85 -8.93
N ARG A 131 7.69 12.42 -10.09
CA ARG A 131 6.24 12.32 -10.29
C ARG A 131 5.60 11.39 -9.27
N PHE A 132 6.15 10.20 -9.07
CA PHE A 132 5.61 9.27 -8.10
C PHE A 132 5.63 9.83 -6.67
N SER A 133 6.76 10.38 -6.21
CA SER A 133 6.87 10.91 -4.85
C SER A 133 6.00 12.15 -4.65
N ALA A 134 5.90 13.02 -5.65
CA ALA A 134 5.00 14.17 -5.64
C ALA A 134 3.52 13.74 -5.58
N GLU A 135 3.11 12.73 -6.35
CA GLU A 135 1.75 12.18 -6.29
C GLU A 135 1.44 11.63 -4.90
N GLN A 136 2.37 10.89 -4.28
CA GLN A 136 2.20 10.43 -2.90
C GLN A 136 2.08 11.61 -1.94
N ALA A 137 2.89 12.66 -2.09
CA ALA A 137 2.86 13.84 -1.25
C ALA A 137 1.57 14.66 -1.43
N GLN A 138 1.03 14.73 -2.65
CA GLN A 138 -0.18 15.48 -3.00
C GLN A 138 -1.46 14.73 -2.67
N ARG A 139 -1.43 13.39 -2.66
CA ARG A 139 -2.59 12.55 -2.35
C ARG A 139 -3.27 12.96 -1.04
N ASP A 140 -4.60 12.91 -1.06
CA ASP A 140 -5.43 13.10 0.12
C ASP A 140 -5.43 11.80 0.94
N TRP A 141 -4.46 11.71 1.84
CA TRP A 141 -4.38 10.61 2.79
C TRP A 141 -5.46 10.75 3.86
N SER A 142 -6.14 9.65 4.16
CA SER A 142 -7.11 9.56 5.25
C SER A 142 -6.46 9.70 6.63
N GLN A 143 -5.16 9.45 6.76
CA GLN A 143 -4.39 9.63 7.98
C GLN A 143 -3.43 10.83 7.89
N PRO A 144 -3.51 11.83 8.79
CA PRO A 144 -2.61 12.98 8.79
C PRO A 144 -1.12 12.61 8.93
N SER A 145 -0.82 11.52 9.64
CA SER A 145 0.53 10.99 9.79
C SER A 145 1.09 10.43 8.46
N GLN A 146 0.25 9.79 7.64
CA GLN A 146 0.66 9.32 6.31
C GLN A 146 0.90 10.49 5.35
N LYS A 147 0.03 11.51 5.38
CA LYS A 147 0.25 12.77 4.64
C LYS A 147 1.56 13.42 5.04
N LEU A 148 1.81 13.56 6.34
CA LEU A 148 3.05 14.13 6.87
C LEU A 148 4.27 13.34 6.39
N LEU A 149 4.26 12.01 6.52
CA LEU A 149 5.37 11.19 6.06
C LEU A 149 5.61 11.32 4.55
N ALA A 150 4.56 11.32 3.73
CA ALA A 150 4.68 11.49 2.28
C ALA A 150 5.32 12.85 1.93
N LEU A 151 4.89 13.94 2.58
CA LEU A 151 5.47 15.27 2.40
C LEU A 151 6.95 15.33 2.83
N LEU A 152 7.31 14.70 3.95
CA LEU A 152 8.70 14.66 4.44
C LEU A 152 9.62 13.82 3.54
N LEU A 153 9.13 12.70 3.00
CA LEU A 153 9.89 11.83 2.10
C LEU A 153 10.11 12.49 0.73
N ASP A 154 9.15 13.29 0.26
CA ASP A 154 9.26 14.06 -0.97
C ASP A 154 10.10 15.36 -0.81
N GLY A 155 10.41 15.75 0.43
CA GLY A 155 11.17 16.97 0.72
C GLY A 155 10.33 18.25 0.72
N GLN A 156 9.00 18.15 0.80
CA GLN A 156 8.10 19.30 0.90
C GLN A 156 8.03 19.83 2.34
N TRP A 157 9.17 20.29 2.86
CA TRP A 157 9.38 20.68 4.25
C TRP A 157 8.38 21.73 4.75
N GLN A 158 8.09 22.74 3.92
CA GLN A 158 7.13 23.79 4.25
C GLN A 158 5.69 23.25 4.33
N ALA A 159 5.26 22.47 3.33
CA ALA A 159 3.92 21.91 3.29
C ALA A 159 3.70 20.91 4.45
N ALA A 160 4.74 20.18 4.85
CA ALA A 160 4.71 19.34 6.05
C ALA A 160 4.53 20.15 7.34
N LEU A 161 5.10 21.36 7.40
CA LEU A 161 5.12 22.20 8.59
C LEU A 161 3.81 23.01 8.77
N THR A 162 3.11 23.33 7.68
CA THR A 162 1.88 24.12 7.71
C THR A 162 0.80 23.57 8.66
N PRO A 163 0.41 22.28 8.61
CA PRO A 163 -0.62 21.74 9.52
C PRO A 163 -0.22 21.79 10.99
N LEU A 164 1.09 21.73 11.28
CA LEU A 164 1.62 21.86 12.62
C LEU A 164 1.50 23.30 13.14
N LYS A 165 1.84 24.29 12.31
CA LYS A 165 1.70 25.72 12.62
C LYS A 165 0.24 26.13 12.82
N GLU A 166 -0.66 25.57 12.03
CA GLU A 166 -2.10 25.79 12.12
C GLU A 166 -2.76 25.07 13.31
N LYS A 167 -1.97 24.31 14.10
CA LYS A 167 -2.45 23.54 15.26
C LYS A 167 -3.67 22.67 14.94
N LYS A 168 -3.68 22.05 13.75
CA LYS A 168 -4.79 21.15 13.37
C LYS A 168 -4.95 20.06 14.42
N MET A 169 -6.18 19.85 14.87
CA MET A 169 -6.48 18.93 15.97
C MET A 169 -5.90 17.53 15.72
N GLY A 170 -5.18 16.98 16.69
CA GLY A 170 -4.55 15.65 16.60
C GLY A 170 -3.24 15.59 15.79
N PHE A 171 -2.89 16.64 15.04
CA PHE A 171 -1.66 16.66 14.24
C PHE A 171 -0.39 16.75 15.11
N PRO A 172 -0.28 17.67 16.09
CA PRO A 172 0.94 17.80 16.91
C PRO A 172 1.34 16.52 17.65
N GLN A 173 0.36 15.76 18.16
CA GLN A 173 0.59 14.54 18.93
C GLN A 173 1.10 13.37 18.08
N ALA A 174 0.83 13.39 16.76
CA ALA A 174 1.28 12.35 15.83
C ALA A 174 2.71 12.59 15.30
N VAL A 175 3.28 13.79 15.48
CA VAL A 175 4.56 14.18 14.88
C VAL A 175 5.73 13.39 15.49
N LEU A 176 5.97 13.48 16.81
CA LEU A 176 7.15 12.89 17.42
C LEU A 176 7.23 11.36 17.28
N PRO A 177 6.14 10.58 17.47
CA PRO A 177 6.18 9.13 17.24
C PRO A 177 6.52 8.76 15.80
N LEU A 178 5.98 9.48 14.82
CA LEU A 178 6.29 9.28 13.40
C LEU A 178 7.75 9.58 13.11
N LEU A 179 8.25 10.73 13.56
CA LEU A 179 9.64 11.14 13.34
C LEU A 179 10.63 10.15 13.97
N LYS A 180 10.31 9.61 15.16
CA LYS A 180 11.14 8.59 15.81
C LYS A 180 11.17 7.28 15.02
N ARG A 181 10.03 6.84 14.50
CA ARG A 181 9.90 5.60 13.71
C ARG A 181 10.62 5.70 12.37
N ASP A 182 10.43 6.81 11.65
CA ASP A 182 10.92 7.00 10.28
C ASP A 182 12.22 7.83 10.21
N PHE A 183 12.92 8.01 11.34
CA PHE A 183 14.13 8.82 11.44
C PHE A 183 15.18 8.47 10.36
N SER A 184 15.48 7.19 10.17
CA SER A 184 16.50 6.72 9.22
C SER A 184 16.15 7.03 7.75
N ARG A 185 14.87 7.27 7.45
CA ARG A 185 14.40 7.60 6.10
C ARG A 185 14.39 9.11 5.87
N VAL A 186 14.01 9.90 6.87
CA VAL A 186 13.87 11.35 6.73
C VAL A 186 15.21 12.07 6.95
N TRP A 187 16.05 11.59 7.88
CA TRP A 187 17.31 12.27 8.24
C TRP A 187 18.28 12.45 7.05
N PRO A 188 18.58 11.42 6.22
CA PRO A 188 19.52 11.59 5.10
C PRO A 188 19.04 12.60 4.06
N ARG A 189 17.72 12.66 3.82
CA ARG A 189 17.07 13.62 2.93
C ARG A 189 17.24 15.03 3.47
N LEU A 190 16.89 15.23 4.73
CA LEU A 190 16.99 16.53 5.39
C LEU A 190 18.42 17.08 5.37
N THR A 191 19.41 16.25 5.72
CA THR A 191 20.81 16.66 5.66
C THR A 191 21.27 16.97 4.24
N ALA A 192 20.76 16.25 3.23
CA ALA A 192 21.07 16.54 1.83
C ALA A 192 20.48 17.88 1.37
N THR A 193 19.24 18.21 1.77
CA THR A 193 18.65 19.54 1.54
C THR A 193 19.54 20.63 2.14
N LEU A 194 20.01 20.45 3.38
CA LEU A 194 20.85 21.45 4.06
C LEU A 194 22.26 21.53 3.52
N GLN A 195 22.80 20.45 2.97
CA GLN A 195 24.09 20.48 2.29
C GLN A 195 24.04 21.30 0.99
N VAL A 196 22.92 21.23 0.26
CA VAL A 196 22.71 22.02 -0.96
C VAL A 196 22.23 23.45 -0.65
N ASN A 197 21.42 23.62 0.40
CA ASN A 197 20.92 24.91 0.87
C ASN A 197 21.00 25.00 2.41
N PRO A 198 22.13 25.44 2.97
CA PRO A 198 22.33 25.55 4.42
C PRO A 198 21.33 26.48 5.12
N ASN A 199 20.75 27.42 4.39
CA ASN A 199 19.83 28.44 4.91
C ASN A 199 18.35 28.04 4.82
N HIS A 200 18.03 26.78 4.46
CA HIS A 200 16.65 26.31 4.35
C HIS A 200 15.99 26.19 5.74
N LYS A 201 15.23 27.21 6.11
CA LYS A 201 14.68 27.38 7.47
C LYS A 201 13.79 26.20 7.90
N GLU A 202 12.92 25.73 7.03
CA GLU A 202 11.97 24.64 7.29
C GLU A 202 12.69 23.30 7.47
N ALA A 203 13.70 23.01 6.65
CA ALA A 203 14.53 21.82 6.83
C ALA A 203 15.33 21.88 8.13
N ARG A 204 15.86 23.05 8.52
CA ARG A 204 16.50 23.23 9.84
C ARG A 204 15.50 22.99 10.97
N PHE A 205 14.27 23.48 10.83
CA PHE A 205 13.20 23.28 11.81
C PHE A 205 12.83 21.80 11.98
N TRP A 206 12.63 21.08 10.87
CA TRP A 206 12.38 19.64 10.91
C TRP A 206 13.56 18.85 11.47
N GLY A 207 14.80 19.31 11.25
CA GLY A 207 15.98 18.71 11.85
C GLY A 207 15.96 18.80 13.38
N ALA A 208 15.53 19.95 13.92
CA ALA A 208 15.33 20.12 15.35
C ALA A 208 14.23 19.19 15.90
N LEU A 209 13.09 19.06 15.19
CA LEU A 209 12.01 18.14 15.59
C LEU A 209 12.42 16.67 15.56
N LEU A 210 13.23 16.26 14.58
CA LEU A 210 13.77 14.90 14.49
C LEU A 210 14.72 14.59 15.66
N LEU A 211 15.59 15.55 16.02
CA LEU A 211 16.48 15.41 17.17
C LEU A 211 15.72 15.42 18.49
N LEU A 212 14.65 16.23 18.60
CA LEU A 212 13.74 16.19 19.75
C LEU A 212 13.07 14.81 19.90
N ALA A 213 12.63 14.21 18.79
CA ALA A 213 11.98 12.90 18.79
C ALA A 213 12.94 11.73 19.05
N LYS A 214 14.19 11.83 18.55
CA LYS A 214 15.20 10.76 18.62
C LYS A 214 16.05 10.81 19.88
N GLU A 215 16.37 12.01 20.33
CA GLU A 215 17.25 12.29 21.46
C GLU A 215 16.49 13.08 22.53
N ASN A 216 16.62 14.41 22.55
CA ASN A 216 16.00 15.31 23.52
C ASN A 216 15.99 16.77 23.04
N GLU A 217 15.36 17.64 23.82
CA GLU A 217 15.24 19.07 23.53
C GLU A 217 16.60 19.80 23.47
N ALA A 218 17.57 19.40 24.31
CA ALA A 218 18.89 20.02 24.31
C ALA A 218 19.62 19.80 22.98
N ALA A 219 19.53 18.59 22.41
CA ALA A 219 20.07 18.27 21.08
C ALA A 219 19.39 19.12 19.98
N ALA A 220 18.07 19.25 20.03
CA ALA A 220 17.30 20.05 19.08
C ALA A 220 17.66 21.55 19.14
N LEU A 221 17.85 22.11 20.34
CA LEU A 221 18.26 23.50 20.51
C LEU A 221 19.71 23.74 20.10
N LYS A 222 20.60 22.75 20.31
CA LYS A 222 21.99 22.80 19.83
C LYS A 222 22.07 22.78 18.31
N TRP A 223 21.17 22.07 17.64
CA TRP A 223 21.09 22.03 16.18
C TRP A 223 20.75 23.39 15.53
N LEU A 224 19.97 24.22 16.23
CA LEU A 224 19.57 25.55 15.74
C LEU A 224 20.61 26.65 16.03
N ALA A 225 21.84 26.30 16.43
CA ALA A 225 22.81 27.19 17.09
C ALA A 225 23.57 28.18 16.18
N ASP A 226 22.86 29.09 15.51
CA ASP A 226 23.50 30.29 14.92
C ASP A 226 23.28 31.58 15.73
N ASP A 227 22.29 31.64 16.62
CA ASP A 227 22.15 32.73 17.62
C ASP A 227 21.14 32.27 18.69
N ALA A 228 21.41 32.55 19.97
CA ALA A 228 20.48 32.28 21.06
C ALA A 228 19.16 33.07 20.90
N LYS A 229 19.18 34.18 20.13
CA LYS A 229 18.04 35.04 19.82
C LYS A 229 17.43 34.81 18.43
N SER A 230 17.80 33.73 17.74
CA SER A 230 17.25 33.43 16.40
C SER A 230 15.73 33.26 16.45
N PRO A 231 14.94 33.95 15.59
CA PRO A 231 13.49 33.78 15.50
C PRO A 231 13.05 32.32 15.31
N LEU A 232 13.85 31.53 14.59
CA LEU A 232 13.58 30.10 14.34
C LEU A 232 13.64 29.27 15.64
N ARG A 233 14.49 29.66 16.59
CA ARG A 233 14.65 28.98 17.88
C ARG A 233 13.49 29.28 18.82
N GLU A 234 12.99 30.51 18.83
CA GLU A 234 11.80 30.89 19.60
C GLU A 234 10.52 30.26 19.04
N GLU A 235 10.41 30.22 17.70
CA GLU A 235 9.35 29.48 17.02
C GLU A 235 9.41 27.98 17.36
N PHE A 236 10.61 27.39 17.37
CA PHE A 236 10.81 25.99 17.74
C PHE A 236 10.38 25.72 19.18
N LYS A 237 10.79 26.52 20.16
CA LYS A 237 10.39 26.33 21.57
C LYS A 237 8.87 26.33 21.73
N THR A 238 8.18 27.27 21.08
CA THR A 238 6.72 27.40 21.14
C THR A 238 6.03 26.15 20.56
N LEU A 239 6.53 25.66 19.43
CA LEU A 239 5.98 24.48 18.77
C LEU A 239 6.40 23.16 19.44
N ALA A 240 7.60 23.09 19.99
CA ALA A 240 8.09 21.96 20.78
C ALA A 240 7.16 21.69 21.95
N GLN A 241 6.78 22.73 22.71
CA GLN A 241 5.78 22.64 23.77
C GLN A 241 4.43 22.10 23.26
N THR A 242 4.04 22.42 22.01
CA THR A 242 2.77 21.95 21.42
C THR A 242 2.83 20.46 21.06
N VAL A 243 3.98 19.95 20.62
CA VAL A 243 4.16 18.53 20.26
C VAL A 243 4.58 17.64 21.43
N THR A 244 5.16 18.22 22.49
CA THR A 244 5.53 17.50 23.73
C THR A 244 4.48 17.61 24.83
N ALA A 245 3.50 18.53 24.70
CA ALA A 245 2.43 18.67 25.68
C ALA A 245 1.70 17.32 25.86
N PRO A 246 1.57 16.84 27.11
CA PRO A 246 0.69 15.72 27.38
C PRO A 246 -0.73 16.11 26.93
N PRO A 247 -1.54 15.16 26.42
CA PRO A 247 -2.93 15.45 26.07
C PRO A 247 -3.62 16.07 27.29
N PRO A 248 -4.47 17.11 27.11
CA PRO A 248 -5.14 17.77 28.23
C PRO A 248 -5.89 16.70 29.03
N SER A 249 -5.38 16.43 30.22
CA SER A 249 -5.94 15.44 31.12
C SER A 249 -7.13 16.07 31.82
N ALA A 250 -8.29 15.43 31.73
CA ALA A 250 -9.33 15.61 32.73
C ALA A 250 -8.69 15.36 34.11
N VAL A 251 -8.90 16.31 35.01
CA VAL A 251 -8.42 16.25 36.39
C VAL A 251 -9.09 15.05 37.06
N VAL A 252 -8.34 13.98 37.28
CA VAL A 252 -8.65 12.98 38.29
C VAL A 252 -7.39 12.83 39.13
N GLY A 253 -7.50 13.26 40.39
CA GLY A 253 -6.43 13.16 41.35
C GLY A 253 -6.04 11.69 41.56
N ALA A 254 -4.76 11.40 41.35
CA ALA A 254 -4.14 10.21 41.87
C ALA A 254 -2.74 10.60 42.36
N THR A 255 -2.58 10.41 43.66
CA THR A 255 -1.36 10.65 44.43
C THR A 255 -0.15 9.95 43.84
N ARG A 256 0.93 10.73 43.75
CA ARG A 256 2.31 10.35 43.48
C ARG A 256 2.77 9.14 44.32
N PRO A 257 3.38 8.11 43.72
CA PRO A 257 4.41 7.33 44.40
C PRO A 257 5.78 7.91 44.03
N THR A 258 6.58 8.10 45.07
CA THR A 258 7.95 8.56 45.05
C THR A 258 8.83 7.55 44.32
N GLN A 259 9.75 8.09 43.53
CA GLN A 259 10.82 7.39 42.84
C GLN A 259 11.91 7.02 43.85
N GLU A 260 12.15 5.73 44.08
CA GLU A 260 13.46 5.26 44.56
C GLU A 260 13.65 3.78 44.20
N ASP A 261 14.84 3.53 43.66
CA ASP A 261 15.57 2.28 43.52
C ASP A 261 15.32 1.24 42.41
N ALA A 262 16.49 0.84 41.91
CA ALA A 262 16.88 -0.41 41.28
C ALA A 262 16.65 -0.59 39.77
N SER A 263 17.75 -0.34 39.06
CA SER A 263 18.20 -1.12 37.91
C SER A 263 17.80 -2.60 38.02
N ALA A 264 17.14 -3.12 36.99
CA ALA A 264 17.13 -4.54 36.68
C ALA A 264 17.03 -4.73 35.16
N ASP A 265 18.15 -5.10 34.55
CA ASP A 265 18.13 -6.01 33.41
C ASP A 265 17.31 -7.24 33.79
N VAL A 266 16.23 -7.50 33.04
CA VAL A 266 15.58 -8.82 32.93
C VAL A 266 15.13 -8.92 31.47
N ALA A 267 15.95 -9.51 30.60
CA ALA A 267 15.97 -10.95 30.28
C ALA A 267 14.65 -11.46 29.66
N ILE A 268 14.68 -11.59 28.33
CA ILE A 268 14.12 -12.63 27.46
C ILE A 268 12.93 -13.43 28.03
N ALA A 269 11.75 -13.28 27.42
CA ALA A 269 10.66 -14.27 27.50
C ALA A 269 10.26 -14.75 26.09
N ALA A 270 10.05 -16.06 25.99
CA ALA A 270 10.06 -16.90 24.79
C ALA A 270 9.23 -16.42 23.56
N THR A 271 9.89 -16.41 22.40
CA THR A 271 9.25 -16.44 21.07
C THR A 271 8.58 -17.80 20.85
N THR A 272 7.39 -17.99 21.39
CA THR A 272 6.51 -19.09 20.96
C THR A 272 5.99 -18.71 19.57
N ALA A 273 6.18 -19.57 18.58
CA ALA A 273 5.64 -19.31 17.24
C ALA A 273 4.10 -19.14 17.33
N PRO A 274 3.52 -18.17 16.60
CA PRO A 274 2.07 -17.98 16.64
C PRO A 274 1.36 -19.23 16.12
N LEU A 275 0.23 -19.61 16.72
CA LEU A 275 -0.57 -20.75 16.27
C LEU A 275 -1.19 -20.46 14.89
N TRP A 276 -1.58 -19.21 14.67
CA TRP A 276 -2.12 -18.74 13.40
C TRP A 276 -1.22 -17.68 12.80
N THR A 277 -0.90 -17.79 11.52
CA THR A 277 -0.12 -16.77 10.78
C THR A 277 -1.01 -15.87 9.93
N GLY A 278 -2.33 -16.11 9.94
CA GLY A 278 -3.32 -15.29 9.27
C GLY A 278 -4.68 -15.43 9.91
N LEU A 279 -5.40 -14.33 10.04
CA LEU A 279 -6.75 -14.28 10.57
C LEU A 279 -7.68 -13.63 9.56
N ILE A 280 -8.91 -14.13 9.51
CA ILE A 280 -10.04 -13.54 8.80
C ILE A 280 -11.15 -13.34 9.83
N ALA A 281 -11.71 -12.14 9.85
CA ALA A 281 -12.69 -11.73 10.82
C ALA A 281 -13.65 -10.68 10.24
N GLU A 282 -14.73 -10.44 10.96
CA GLU A 282 -15.68 -9.36 10.70
C GLU A 282 -15.57 -8.37 11.85
N ALA A 283 -15.47 -7.07 11.55
CA ALA A 283 -15.45 -6.02 12.55
C ALA A 283 -16.73 -5.16 12.46
N THR A 284 -17.49 -5.11 13.53
CA THR A 284 -18.75 -4.36 13.64
C THR A 284 -18.60 -3.22 14.64
N GLY A 285 -19.17 -2.05 14.35
CA GLY A 285 -19.14 -0.91 15.26
C GLY A 285 -19.80 -1.23 16.61
N LEU A 286 -19.21 -0.73 17.68
CA LEU A 286 -19.70 -0.86 19.05
C LEU A 286 -19.99 0.54 19.61
N GLU A 287 -21.26 0.81 19.90
CA GLU A 287 -21.68 2.13 20.37
C GLU A 287 -21.35 2.35 21.86
N ASN A 288 -21.58 1.35 22.69
CA ASN A 288 -21.38 1.42 24.14
C ASN A 288 -20.34 0.40 24.58
N LEU A 289 -19.25 0.89 25.18
CA LEU A 289 -18.22 0.06 25.78
C LEU A 289 -18.48 -0.06 27.28
N ASP A 290 -18.64 -1.29 27.78
CA ASP A 290 -18.49 -1.63 29.20
C ASP A 290 -17.06 -2.13 29.45
N PRO A 291 -16.14 -1.32 30.01
CA PRO A 291 -14.75 -1.70 30.19
C PRO A 291 -14.54 -2.92 31.09
N ALA A 292 -15.48 -3.20 32.01
CA ALA A 292 -15.37 -4.31 32.95
C ALA A 292 -15.55 -5.68 32.28
N ALA A 293 -16.19 -5.70 31.11
CA ALA A 293 -16.45 -6.91 30.34
C ALA A 293 -15.26 -7.40 29.49
N TRP A 294 -14.15 -6.64 29.43
CA TRP A 294 -13.01 -6.90 28.55
C TRP A 294 -11.71 -7.09 29.32
N GLN A 295 -11.03 -8.19 29.02
CA GLN A 295 -9.66 -8.43 29.48
C GLN A 295 -8.68 -7.66 28.59
N ARG A 296 -7.67 -7.02 29.19
CA ARG A 296 -6.66 -6.24 28.47
C ARG A 296 -5.26 -6.45 29.03
N PRO A 297 -4.21 -6.31 28.19
CA PRO A 297 -2.84 -6.27 28.69
C PRO A 297 -2.63 -5.10 29.66
N THR A 298 -1.74 -5.27 30.63
CA THR A 298 -1.48 -4.26 31.68
C THR A 298 -0.91 -2.96 31.12
N ASN A 299 -0.19 -3.05 30.00
CA ASN A 299 0.53 -1.94 29.36
C ASN A 299 -0.19 -1.27 28.17
N VAL A 300 -1.50 -1.48 27.99
CA VAL A 300 -2.25 -0.84 26.89
C VAL A 300 -2.66 0.59 27.23
N ALA A 301 -2.74 1.45 26.21
CA ALA A 301 -3.27 2.81 26.36
C ALA A 301 -4.64 2.85 27.07
N ALA A 302 -5.00 4.00 27.64
CA ALA A 302 -6.30 4.22 28.27
C ALA A 302 -7.46 3.92 27.30
N TRP A 303 -8.65 3.62 27.85
CA TRP A 303 -9.90 3.45 27.10
C TRP A 303 -10.36 4.76 26.45
N THR A 304 -9.60 5.26 25.49
CA THR A 304 -9.85 6.55 24.84
C THR A 304 -9.94 6.36 23.33
N LEU A 305 -11.03 6.89 22.77
CA LEU A 305 -11.20 7.07 21.34
C LEU A 305 -10.70 8.46 20.96
N SER A 306 -9.94 8.55 19.87
CA SER A 306 -9.64 9.86 19.25
C SER A 306 -10.87 10.36 18.49
N PRO A 307 -11.00 11.67 18.22
CA PRO A 307 -12.09 12.19 17.39
C PRO A 307 -12.15 11.46 16.03
N GLY A 308 -13.34 11.01 15.64
CA GLY A 308 -13.56 10.23 14.43
C GLY A 308 -13.20 8.74 14.54
N GLN A 309 -12.82 8.25 15.73
CA GLN A 309 -12.71 6.82 15.99
C GLN A 309 -13.97 6.27 16.65
N GLN A 310 -14.20 4.97 16.45
CA GLN A 310 -15.20 4.20 17.18
C GLN A 310 -14.61 2.89 17.69
N TRP A 311 -15.31 2.27 18.64
CA TRP A 311 -15.04 0.91 19.06
C TRP A 311 -15.58 -0.08 18.03
N PHE A 312 -14.89 -1.21 17.90
CA PHE A 312 -15.30 -2.31 17.06
C PHE A 312 -15.23 -3.60 17.85
N THR A 313 -16.26 -4.43 17.73
CA THR A 313 -16.19 -5.84 18.07
C THR A 313 -15.72 -6.61 16.84
N ILE A 314 -14.74 -7.48 17.04
CA ILE A 314 -14.16 -8.31 15.97
C ILE A 314 -14.50 -9.75 16.29
N THR A 315 -15.25 -10.36 15.38
CA THR A 315 -15.60 -11.77 15.44
C THR A 315 -14.74 -12.54 14.45
N LEU A 316 -13.88 -13.41 14.96
CA LEU A 316 -13.03 -14.25 14.13
C LEU A 316 -13.89 -15.25 13.33
N ARG A 317 -13.57 -15.40 12.04
CA ARG A 317 -14.27 -16.27 11.09
C ARG A 317 -13.42 -17.45 10.67
N SER A 318 -12.12 -17.24 10.49
CA SER A 318 -11.16 -18.31 10.21
C SER A 318 -9.76 -17.89 10.64
N GLY A 319 -8.91 -18.88 10.88
CA GLY A 319 -7.49 -18.73 11.14
C GLY A 319 -6.71 -19.67 10.23
N TYR A 320 -5.61 -19.15 9.68
CA TYR A 320 -4.70 -19.89 8.85
C TYR A 320 -3.58 -20.47 9.71
N ALA A 321 -3.56 -21.79 9.82
CA ALA A 321 -2.60 -22.57 10.59
C ALA A 321 -2.29 -23.87 9.85
N GLN A 322 -1.05 -24.38 9.99
CA GLN A 322 -0.65 -25.64 9.35
C GLN A 322 -0.91 -25.68 7.83
N GLN A 323 -0.67 -24.56 7.14
CA GLN A 323 -0.88 -24.40 5.69
C GLN A 323 -2.33 -24.53 5.20
N GLN A 324 -3.31 -24.39 6.10
CA GLN A 324 -4.72 -24.45 5.75
C GLN A 324 -5.57 -23.46 6.54
N TRP A 325 -6.66 -23.02 5.93
CA TRP A 325 -7.70 -22.28 6.62
C TRP A 325 -8.57 -23.22 7.45
N GLN A 326 -8.73 -22.91 8.73
CA GLN A 326 -9.53 -23.73 9.63
C GLN A 326 -11.02 -23.43 9.49
N GLN A 327 -11.80 -24.47 9.17
CA GLN A 327 -13.26 -24.47 9.09
C GLN A 327 -13.84 -25.78 9.67
N PRO A 328 -14.74 -25.76 10.67
CA PRO A 328 -15.16 -24.58 11.44
C PRO A 328 -13.99 -23.99 12.25
N PHE A 329 -14.01 -22.69 12.47
CA PHE A 329 -13.00 -22.02 13.28
C PHE A 329 -13.34 -22.14 14.77
N THR A 330 -12.60 -22.98 15.48
CA THR A 330 -12.77 -23.23 16.92
C THR A 330 -11.47 -22.94 17.65
N LEU A 331 -11.54 -22.18 18.73
CA LEU A 331 -10.39 -21.88 19.58
C LEU A 331 -10.30 -22.92 20.71
N PRO A 332 -9.08 -23.43 21.01
CA PRO A 332 -8.86 -24.28 22.18
C PRO A 332 -9.32 -23.58 23.46
N ALA A 333 -9.94 -24.33 24.37
CA ALA A 333 -10.50 -23.77 25.60
C ALA A 333 -9.40 -23.20 26.52
N GLU A 334 -8.19 -23.73 26.42
CA GLU A 334 -7.01 -23.31 27.17
C GLU A 334 -6.58 -21.87 26.86
N LEU A 335 -7.00 -21.33 25.70
CA LEU A 335 -6.73 -19.93 25.34
C LEU A 335 -7.52 -18.93 26.19
N ALA A 336 -8.63 -19.34 26.80
CA ALA A 336 -9.41 -18.47 27.69
C ALA A 336 -8.67 -18.14 29.00
N GLU A 337 -7.74 -19.02 29.41
CA GLU A 337 -6.93 -18.86 30.61
C GLU A 337 -5.63 -18.06 30.35
N GLN A 338 -5.32 -17.75 29.09
CA GLN A 338 -4.09 -17.02 28.75
C GLN A 338 -4.20 -15.53 29.07
N PRO A 339 -3.13 -14.90 29.60
CA PRO A 339 -3.10 -13.46 29.73
C PRO A 339 -3.16 -12.79 28.35
N PRO A 340 -3.80 -11.61 28.22
CA PRO A 340 -3.97 -10.95 26.93
C PRO A 340 -2.67 -10.69 26.14
N GLU A 341 -1.53 -10.43 26.82
CA GLU A 341 -0.24 -10.30 26.13
C GLU A 341 0.14 -11.58 25.36
N GLN A 342 -0.08 -12.74 25.98
CA GLN A 342 0.23 -14.04 25.40
C GLN A 342 -0.79 -14.41 24.31
N LEU A 343 -2.06 -14.06 24.52
CA LEU A 343 -3.12 -14.27 23.54
C LEU A 343 -2.80 -13.58 22.19
N TRP A 344 -2.25 -12.36 22.20
CA TRP A 344 -1.84 -11.65 20.97
C TRP A 344 -0.73 -12.36 20.21
N GLN A 345 0.23 -12.95 20.92
CA GLN A 345 1.28 -13.76 20.30
C GLN A 345 0.68 -15.03 19.70
N THR A 346 -0.17 -15.73 20.45
CA THR A 346 -0.82 -16.96 20.01
C THR A 346 -1.65 -16.75 18.74
N LEU A 347 -2.38 -15.63 18.67
CA LEU A 347 -3.22 -15.25 17.51
C LEU A 347 -2.42 -14.71 16.31
N GLY A 348 -1.09 -14.55 16.41
CA GLY A 348 -0.28 -14.00 15.33
C GLY A 348 -0.44 -12.50 15.10
N LEU A 349 -1.00 -11.77 16.09
CA LEU A 349 -1.11 -10.31 16.06
C LEU A 349 0.22 -9.63 16.43
N GLY A 350 1.11 -10.37 17.09
CA GLY A 350 2.43 -9.93 17.54
C GLY A 350 2.37 -8.74 18.50
N ASN A 351 3.49 -8.04 18.64
CA ASN A 351 3.62 -6.88 19.53
C ASN A 351 2.79 -5.66 19.07
N SER A 352 2.40 -5.63 17.79
CA SER A 352 1.59 -4.54 17.24
C SER A 352 0.12 -4.63 17.64
N ALA A 353 -0.39 -5.83 17.96
CA ALA A 353 -1.78 -6.07 18.28
C ALA A 353 -2.74 -5.35 17.30
N THR A 354 -2.53 -5.51 15.99
CA THR A 354 -3.34 -4.83 14.97
C THR A 354 -3.87 -5.78 13.91
N LEU A 355 -5.04 -5.43 13.37
CA LEU A 355 -5.62 -6.00 12.16
C LEU A 355 -5.82 -4.90 11.10
N GLN A 356 -5.95 -5.31 9.85
CA GLN A 356 -6.33 -4.46 8.75
C GLN A 356 -7.85 -4.58 8.53
N GLY A 357 -8.60 -3.51 8.79
CA GLY A 357 -10.03 -3.42 8.48
C GLY A 357 -10.24 -2.87 7.07
N ILE A 358 -10.95 -3.60 6.21
CA ILE A 358 -11.26 -3.20 4.84
C ILE A 358 -12.72 -2.76 4.78
N ASN A 359 -12.94 -1.55 4.29
CA ASN A 359 -14.29 -1.09 3.99
C ASN A 359 -14.78 -1.79 2.70
N PRO A 360 -15.88 -2.56 2.74
CA PRO A 360 -16.31 -3.37 1.60
C PRO A 360 -16.78 -2.55 0.39
N THR A 361 -17.25 -1.32 0.62
CA THR A 361 -17.73 -0.43 -0.44
C THR A 361 -16.58 0.20 -1.23
N THR A 362 -15.53 0.65 -0.52
CA THR A 362 -14.40 1.38 -1.11
C THR A 362 -13.16 0.51 -1.35
N GLY A 363 -13.06 -0.64 -0.68
CA GLY A 363 -11.86 -1.48 -0.63
C GLY A 363 -10.68 -0.84 0.11
N ASN A 364 -10.87 0.32 0.74
CA ASN A 364 -9.80 1.03 1.43
C ASN A 364 -9.49 0.38 2.78
N PRO A 365 -8.21 0.10 3.07
CA PRO A 365 -7.81 -0.44 4.36
C PRO A 365 -7.70 0.66 5.44
N GLN A 366 -7.99 0.28 6.66
CA GLN A 366 -7.70 1.02 7.88
C GLN A 366 -7.06 0.10 8.92
N THR A 367 -6.36 0.69 9.89
CA THR A 367 -5.77 -0.08 10.99
C THR A 367 -6.77 -0.20 12.14
N LEU A 368 -7.06 -1.43 12.54
CA LEU A 368 -7.80 -1.77 13.75
C LEU A 368 -6.79 -2.13 14.84
N ALA A 369 -6.66 -1.30 15.86
CA ALA A 369 -5.80 -1.57 17.00
C ALA A 369 -6.59 -2.38 18.04
N ILE A 370 -6.12 -3.59 18.34
CA ILE A 370 -6.74 -4.50 19.30
C ILE A 370 -6.41 -4.05 20.71
N MET A 371 -7.46 -3.88 21.52
CA MET A 371 -7.40 -3.27 22.85
C MET A 371 -7.80 -4.24 23.96
N GLY A 372 -8.59 -5.26 23.64
CA GLY A 372 -9.01 -6.24 24.63
C GLY A 372 -9.64 -7.49 24.00
N ALA A 373 -9.91 -8.46 24.85
CA ALA A 373 -10.53 -9.73 24.52
C ALA A 373 -11.68 -10.02 25.49
N GLN A 374 -12.75 -10.61 24.97
CA GLN A 374 -13.85 -11.14 25.75
C GLN A 374 -14.13 -12.57 25.31
N TRP A 375 -14.27 -13.46 26.29
CA TRP A 375 -14.62 -14.86 26.08
C TRP A 375 -16.08 -15.10 26.45
N GLN A 376 -16.81 -15.79 25.57
CA GLN A 376 -18.15 -16.31 25.81
C GLN A 376 -18.16 -17.80 25.45
N GLY A 377 -17.86 -18.66 26.43
CA GLY A 377 -17.56 -20.07 26.17
C GLY A 377 -16.32 -20.22 25.29
N GLN A 378 -16.42 -20.94 24.18
CA GLN A 378 -15.31 -21.11 23.21
C GLN A 378 -15.23 -19.99 22.15
N ARG A 379 -16.06 -18.93 22.28
CA ARG A 379 -16.05 -17.81 21.34
C ARG A 379 -15.23 -16.65 21.91
N LEU A 380 -14.18 -16.29 21.18
CA LEU A 380 -13.40 -15.09 21.41
C LEU A 380 -13.95 -13.95 20.56
N THR A 381 -14.30 -12.85 21.23
CA THR A 381 -14.54 -11.56 20.59
C THR A 381 -13.37 -10.65 20.94
N LEU A 382 -12.80 -9.97 19.95
CA LEU A 382 -11.78 -8.95 20.20
C LEU A 382 -12.42 -7.58 20.19
N LEU A 383 -11.93 -6.69 21.05
CA LEU A 383 -12.26 -5.28 21.02
C LEU A 383 -11.15 -4.53 20.32
N ALA A 384 -11.51 -3.69 19.36
CA ALA A 384 -10.58 -2.86 18.65
C ALA A 384 -11.05 -1.42 18.57
N ARG A 385 -10.12 -0.51 18.33
CA ARG A 385 -10.40 0.87 17.92
C ARG A 385 -9.98 1.08 16.47
N GLY A 386 -10.77 1.83 15.74
CA GLY A 386 -10.54 2.16 14.33
C GLY A 386 -11.26 3.45 13.94
N VAL A 387 -11.15 3.85 12.68
CA VAL A 387 -11.88 4.99 12.12
C VAL A 387 -13.36 4.64 12.03
N ALA A 388 -14.22 5.57 12.46
CA ALA A 388 -15.66 5.40 12.44
C ALA A 388 -16.19 5.08 11.03
N THR A 389 -17.09 4.11 10.97
CA THR A 389 -17.79 3.70 9.76
C THR A 389 -19.18 3.20 10.10
N THR A 390 -20.11 3.39 9.18
CA THR A 390 -21.51 2.96 9.30
C THR A 390 -21.73 1.51 8.88
N GLN A 391 -20.72 0.86 8.28
CA GLN A 391 -20.81 -0.51 7.77
C GLN A 391 -19.81 -1.43 8.47
N PRO A 392 -20.11 -2.74 8.56
CA PRO A 392 -19.12 -3.74 8.97
C PRO A 392 -17.88 -3.71 8.08
N LEU A 393 -16.72 -3.98 8.68
CA LEU A 393 -15.45 -4.11 7.98
C LEU A 393 -15.06 -5.58 7.88
N ILE A 394 -14.33 -5.91 6.81
CA ILE A 394 -13.60 -7.17 6.71
C ILE A 394 -12.28 -6.96 7.47
N ALA A 395 -12.03 -7.72 8.53
CA ALA A 395 -10.80 -7.63 9.30
C ALA A 395 -9.86 -8.79 8.98
N VAL A 396 -8.63 -8.50 8.57
CA VAL A 396 -7.63 -9.52 8.25
C VAL A 396 -6.26 -9.20 8.83
N THR A 397 -5.41 -10.20 8.97
CA THR A 397 -3.99 -9.96 9.29
C THR A 397 -3.35 -9.07 8.22
N PRO A 398 -2.58 -8.03 8.60
CA PRO A 398 -1.96 -7.13 7.65
C PRO A 398 -1.12 -7.86 6.59
N GLY A 399 -1.28 -7.46 5.32
CA GLY A 399 -0.51 -8.00 4.20
C GLY A 399 -1.14 -9.21 3.50
N LEU A 400 -2.26 -9.74 4.01
CA LEU A 400 -2.96 -10.85 3.36
C LEU A 400 -4.05 -10.39 2.38
N TRP A 401 -4.50 -9.13 2.46
CA TRP A 401 -5.59 -8.59 1.63
C TRP A 401 -5.12 -8.19 0.23
N ASN A 402 -5.89 -8.60 -0.78
CA ASN A 402 -5.76 -8.15 -2.16
C ASN A 402 -7.07 -7.51 -2.61
N ASN A 403 -6.99 -6.26 -3.07
CA ASN A 403 -8.16 -5.49 -3.51
C ASN A 403 -8.37 -5.66 -5.02
N LEU A 404 -9.58 -6.10 -5.41
CA LEU A 404 -9.93 -6.30 -6.82
C LEU A 404 -9.77 -5.02 -7.65
N THR A 405 -10.07 -3.85 -7.07
CA THR A 405 -10.01 -2.57 -7.80
C THR A 405 -8.58 -2.12 -8.11
N THR A 406 -7.57 -2.69 -7.45
CA THR A 406 -6.15 -2.37 -7.68
C THR A 406 -5.53 -3.17 -8.83
N VAL A 407 -6.22 -4.22 -9.31
CA VAL A 407 -5.80 -5.02 -10.46
C VAL A 407 -6.18 -4.29 -11.73
N ASN A 408 -5.33 -4.20 -12.74
CA ASN A 408 -5.72 -3.56 -13.99
C ASN A 408 -6.86 -4.32 -14.70
N SER A 409 -7.85 -3.58 -15.18
CA SER A 409 -8.93 -4.12 -16.00
C SER A 409 -8.74 -3.76 -17.47
N THR A 410 -9.01 -4.71 -18.36
CA THR A 410 -9.10 -4.50 -19.80
C THR A 410 -10.55 -4.67 -20.24
N GLY A 411 -10.97 -3.92 -21.27
CA GLY A 411 -12.28 -4.14 -21.88
C GLY A 411 -12.37 -5.54 -22.50
N LEU A 412 -13.47 -6.26 -22.25
CA LEU A 412 -13.61 -7.64 -22.73
C LEU A 412 -13.50 -7.71 -24.26
N ALA A 413 -14.04 -6.74 -25.00
CA ALA A 413 -13.93 -6.67 -26.46
C ALA A 413 -12.47 -6.63 -26.96
N SER A 414 -11.60 -5.87 -26.29
CA SER A 414 -10.16 -5.81 -26.62
C SER A 414 -9.44 -7.13 -26.33
N LEU A 415 -9.85 -7.85 -25.28
CA LEU A 415 -9.34 -9.18 -24.98
C LEU A 415 -9.72 -10.18 -26.08
N LEU A 416 -10.99 -10.19 -26.52
CA LEU A 416 -11.47 -11.08 -27.58
C LEU A 416 -10.68 -10.88 -28.88
N GLN A 417 -10.31 -9.64 -29.22
CA GLN A 417 -9.51 -9.32 -30.40
C GLN A 417 -8.04 -9.75 -30.26
N SER A 418 -7.44 -9.54 -29.09
CA SER A 418 -6.01 -9.83 -28.87
C SER A 418 -5.72 -11.30 -28.57
N GLN A 419 -6.70 -12.06 -28.05
CA GLN A 419 -6.57 -13.46 -27.64
C GLN A 419 -7.79 -14.30 -28.06
N PRO A 420 -7.95 -14.59 -29.36
CA PRO A 420 -9.16 -15.21 -29.89
C PRO A 420 -9.46 -16.59 -29.28
N ALA A 421 -8.44 -17.44 -29.07
CA ALA A 421 -8.63 -18.76 -28.48
C ALA A 421 -9.13 -18.71 -27.02
N LEU A 422 -8.70 -17.71 -26.24
CA LEU A 422 -9.21 -17.48 -24.90
C LEU A 422 -10.63 -16.91 -24.97
N GLY A 423 -10.89 -16.03 -25.94
CA GLY A 423 -12.21 -15.48 -26.21
C GLY A 423 -13.27 -16.55 -26.51
N ASP A 424 -12.95 -17.53 -27.34
CA ASP A 424 -13.86 -18.64 -27.66
C ASP A 424 -14.25 -19.44 -26.40
N ARG A 425 -13.27 -19.74 -25.55
CA ARG A 425 -13.50 -20.45 -24.27
C ARG A 425 -14.35 -19.63 -23.31
N LEU A 426 -14.09 -18.33 -23.23
CA LEU A 426 -14.87 -17.40 -22.41
C LEU A 426 -16.33 -17.32 -22.91
N LEU A 427 -16.54 -17.12 -24.21
CA LEU A 427 -17.89 -17.07 -24.79
C LEU A 427 -18.64 -18.39 -24.58
N SER A 428 -17.97 -19.54 -24.72
CA SER A 428 -18.54 -20.86 -24.43
C SER A 428 -18.92 -21.02 -22.95
N THR A 429 -18.08 -20.53 -22.05
CA THR A 429 -18.35 -20.53 -20.60
C THR A 429 -19.59 -19.68 -20.28
N LEU A 430 -19.68 -18.48 -20.86
CA LEU A 430 -20.81 -17.59 -20.69
C LEU A 430 -22.11 -18.17 -21.30
N GLN A 431 -22.02 -18.83 -22.45
CA GLN A 431 -23.15 -19.54 -23.03
C GLN A 431 -23.63 -20.66 -22.11
N THR A 432 -22.71 -21.47 -21.59
CA THR A 432 -23.03 -22.63 -20.73
C THR A 432 -23.65 -22.21 -19.41
N HIS A 433 -23.15 -21.14 -18.79
CA HIS A 433 -23.54 -20.76 -17.43
C HIS A 433 -24.56 -19.63 -17.35
N LEU A 434 -24.63 -18.76 -18.36
CA LEU A 434 -25.55 -17.62 -18.40
C LEU A 434 -26.54 -17.67 -19.57
N GLY A 435 -26.40 -18.63 -20.50
CA GLY A 435 -27.32 -18.79 -21.63
C GLY A 435 -27.14 -17.75 -22.75
N PHE A 436 -26.02 -17.02 -22.78
CA PHE A 436 -25.75 -16.04 -23.82
C PHE A 436 -25.53 -16.69 -25.19
N ASP A 437 -26.11 -16.08 -26.23
CA ASP A 437 -25.76 -16.41 -27.61
C ASP A 437 -24.36 -15.83 -27.93
N PRO A 438 -23.35 -16.66 -28.27
CA PRO A 438 -21.98 -16.20 -28.47
C PRO A 438 -21.84 -15.14 -29.57
N THR A 439 -22.62 -15.25 -30.65
CA THR A 439 -22.54 -14.34 -31.81
C THR A 439 -23.16 -12.99 -31.49
N SER A 440 -24.34 -12.99 -30.86
CA SER A 440 -24.99 -11.79 -30.36
C SER A 440 -24.10 -11.07 -29.36
N LEU A 441 -23.57 -11.79 -28.36
CA LEU A 441 -22.73 -11.22 -27.32
C LEU A 441 -21.44 -10.60 -27.88
N ALA A 442 -20.73 -11.30 -28.76
CA ALA A 442 -19.52 -10.78 -29.40
C ALA A 442 -19.81 -9.49 -30.18
N THR A 443 -20.94 -9.46 -30.90
CA THR A 443 -21.40 -8.28 -31.65
C THR A 443 -21.70 -7.10 -30.72
N THR A 444 -22.44 -7.33 -29.64
CA THR A 444 -22.75 -6.29 -28.64
C THR A 444 -21.48 -5.75 -27.97
N LEU A 445 -20.58 -6.63 -27.55
CA LEU A 445 -19.31 -6.23 -26.93
C LEU A 445 -18.46 -5.38 -27.88
N GLN A 446 -18.43 -5.73 -29.17
CA GLN A 446 -17.66 -4.99 -30.16
C GLN A 446 -18.29 -3.62 -30.48
N GLN A 447 -19.61 -3.55 -30.58
CA GLN A 447 -20.34 -2.28 -30.76
C GLN A 447 -20.15 -1.33 -29.56
N GLN A 448 -20.00 -1.88 -28.35
CA GLN A 448 -19.86 -1.13 -27.11
C GLN A 448 -18.42 -1.06 -26.59
N ALA A 449 -17.43 -1.39 -27.42
CA ALA A 449 -16.01 -1.39 -27.02
C ALA A 449 -15.51 0.00 -26.58
N ALA A 450 -16.14 1.07 -27.06
CA ALA A 450 -15.82 2.46 -26.71
C ALA A 450 -16.72 3.05 -25.60
N ALA A 451 -17.62 2.28 -25.01
CA ALA A 451 -18.48 2.76 -23.93
C ALA A 451 -17.67 3.13 -22.69
N VAL A 452 -18.06 4.22 -22.02
CA VAL A 452 -17.44 4.70 -20.77
C VAL A 452 -18.53 4.84 -19.70
N PRO A 453 -18.55 3.98 -18.66
CA PRO A 453 -17.66 2.84 -18.44
C PRO A 453 -17.93 1.66 -19.42
N PRO A 454 -16.95 0.77 -19.62
CA PRO A 454 -17.13 -0.41 -20.47
C PRO A 454 -18.19 -1.36 -19.89
N TRP A 455 -19.02 -1.93 -20.78
CA TRP A 455 -20.10 -2.86 -20.40
C TRP A 455 -19.58 -4.23 -19.93
N ALA A 456 -18.35 -4.60 -20.29
CA ALA A 456 -17.68 -5.76 -19.72
C ALA A 456 -16.18 -5.51 -19.59
N THR A 457 -15.63 -5.95 -18.46
CA THR A 457 -14.19 -5.88 -18.21
C THR A 457 -13.67 -7.22 -17.74
N VAL A 458 -12.37 -7.44 -17.96
CA VAL A 458 -11.64 -8.60 -17.50
C VAL A 458 -10.42 -8.15 -16.72
N ARG A 459 -10.14 -8.82 -15.60
CA ARG A 459 -8.94 -8.63 -14.77
C ARG A 459 -8.24 -9.98 -14.68
N GLN A 460 -6.93 -10.00 -14.90
CA GLN A 460 -6.12 -11.20 -14.71
C GLN A 460 -5.58 -11.22 -13.28
N VAL A 461 -5.86 -12.29 -12.55
CA VAL A 461 -5.46 -12.50 -11.16
C VAL A 461 -4.80 -13.86 -11.00
N ASN A 462 -3.95 -14.01 -9.99
CA ASN A 462 -3.40 -15.31 -9.60
C ASN A 462 -4.03 -15.68 -8.26
N LEU A 463 -5.05 -16.52 -8.29
CA LEU A 463 -5.76 -17.00 -7.11
C LEU A 463 -5.23 -18.36 -6.69
N VAL A 464 -5.23 -19.32 -7.61
CA VAL A 464 -4.85 -20.71 -7.36
C VAL A 464 -3.49 -20.97 -8.03
N ASP A 465 -2.71 -21.92 -7.50
CA ASP A 465 -1.46 -22.34 -8.14
C ASP A 465 -1.71 -22.85 -9.56
N GLY A 466 -1.42 -22.00 -10.54
CA GLY A 466 -1.61 -22.26 -11.95
C GLY A 466 -1.06 -21.11 -12.76
N ASN A 467 -0.23 -21.42 -13.75
CA ASN A 467 0.05 -20.51 -14.85
C ASN A 467 -0.64 -21.18 -16.04
N PRO A 468 -1.62 -20.55 -16.70
CA PRO A 468 -1.95 -19.11 -16.78
C PRO A 468 -2.85 -18.53 -15.65
N PRO A 469 -2.91 -17.19 -15.51
CA PRO A 469 -3.76 -16.49 -14.52
C PRO A 469 -5.25 -16.73 -14.73
N GLU A 470 -6.01 -16.72 -13.64
CA GLU A 470 -7.48 -16.69 -13.69
C GLU A 470 -8.01 -15.32 -14.15
N LEU A 471 -9.21 -15.36 -14.74
CA LEU A 471 -9.92 -14.21 -15.28
C LEU A 471 -11.08 -13.86 -14.37
N VAL A 472 -11.04 -12.68 -13.77
CA VAL A 472 -12.21 -12.06 -13.14
C VAL A 472 -12.93 -11.22 -14.20
N ILE A 473 -14.14 -11.62 -14.54
CA ILE A 473 -14.97 -10.95 -15.55
C ILE A 473 -16.07 -10.22 -14.83
N SER A 474 -16.19 -8.91 -15.07
CA SER A 474 -17.27 -8.08 -14.57
C SER A 474 -18.18 -7.69 -15.74
N LEU A 475 -19.45 -8.07 -15.68
CA LEU A 475 -20.48 -7.80 -16.67
C LEU A 475 -21.45 -6.74 -16.14
N SER A 476 -21.64 -5.64 -16.86
CA SER A 476 -22.52 -4.56 -16.43
C SER A 476 -24.01 -4.93 -16.55
N PRO A 477 -24.90 -4.32 -15.76
CA PRO A 477 -26.34 -4.54 -15.87
C PRO A 477 -26.90 -4.28 -17.29
N GLU A 478 -26.35 -3.29 -17.99
CA GLU A 478 -26.74 -2.95 -19.36
C GLU A 478 -26.44 -4.09 -20.34
N LEU A 479 -25.28 -4.73 -20.18
CA LEU A 479 -24.94 -5.91 -20.98
C LEU A 479 -25.90 -7.05 -20.70
N LEU A 480 -26.14 -7.37 -19.43
CA LEU A 480 -27.06 -8.44 -19.04
C LEU A 480 -28.46 -8.20 -19.63
N ALA A 481 -28.96 -6.97 -19.52
CA ALA A 481 -30.26 -6.57 -20.06
C ALA A 481 -30.30 -6.68 -21.59
N SER A 482 -29.22 -6.30 -22.30
CA SER A 482 -29.13 -6.44 -23.76
C SER A 482 -29.20 -7.89 -24.24
N GLN A 483 -28.83 -8.84 -23.36
CA GLN A 483 -28.88 -10.28 -23.62
C GLN A 483 -30.16 -10.94 -23.10
N GLY A 484 -31.17 -10.15 -22.68
CA GLY A 484 -32.45 -10.66 -22.20
C GLY A 484 -32.40 -11.27 -20.79
N LEU A 485 -31.28 -11.13 -20.07
CA LEU A 485 -31.23 -11.49 -18.66
C LEU A 485 -31.81 -10.33 -17.84
N SER A 486 -32.83 -10.64 -17.04
CA SER A 486 -33.29 -9.72 -15.99
C SER A 486 -32.16 -9.61 -14.97
N ALA A 487 -31.43 -8.50 -14.98
CA ALA A 487 -30.42 -8.23 -13.95
C ALA A 487 -31.15 -8.26 -12.60
N ALA A 488 -30.92 -9.29 -11.81
CA ALA A 488 -31.45 -9.38 -10.46
C ALA A 488 -30.68 -8.35 -9.59
N GLY A 489 -31.05 -7.07 -9.74
CA GLY A 489 -30.39 -5.91 -9.14
C GLY A 489 -29.63 -5.04 -10.15
N GLN A 490 -29.43 -3.76 -9.82
CA GLN A 490 -28.63 -2.79 -10.58
C GLN A 490 -27.10 -3.02 -10.47
N GLN A 491 -26.65 -4.23 -10.13
CA GLN A 491 -25.24 -4.52 -9.87
C GLN A 491 -24.61 -5.38 -10.95
N ALA A 492 -23.31 -5.19 -11.17
CA ALA A 492 -22.54 -5.98 -12.11
C ALA A 492 -22.48 -7.45 -11.67
N THR A 493 -22.51 -8.37 -12.64
CA THR A 493 -22.27 -9.80 -12.39
C THR A 493 -20.78 -10.08 -12.50
N GLU A 494 -20.24 -10.82 -11.53
CA GLU A 494 -18.83 -11.16 -11.47
C GLU A 494 -18.64 -12.67 -11.57
N LEU A 495 -17.72 -13.07 -12.45
CA LEU A 495 -17.36 -14.44 -12.72
C LEU A 495 -15.85 -14.59 -12.56
N ILE A 496 -15.41 -15.75 -12.06
CA ILE A 496 -13.99 -16.10 -12.02
C ILE A 496 -13.83 -17.41 -12.77
N MET A 497 -12.94 -17.44 -13.76
CA MET A 497 -12.67 -18.64 -14.53
C MET A 497 -11.17 -18.83 -14.81
N THR A 498 -10.76 -20.07 -15.06
CA THR A 498 -9.40 -20.36 -15.54
C THR A 498 -9.25 -19.96 -17.01
N ALA A 499 -8.01 -19.87 -17.50
CA ALA A 499 -7.78 -19.59 -18.91
C ALA A 499 -8.27 -20.72 -19.84
N GLU A 500 -8.48 -21.92 -19.31
CA GLU A 500 -8.99 -23.11 -20.00
C GLU A 500 -10.52 -23.14 -20.12
N GLY A 501 -11.25 -22.18 -19.54
CA GLY A 501 -12.71 -22.17 -19.62
C GLY A 501 -13.43 -22.65 -18.36
N GLU A 502 -12.72 -23.02 -17.30
CA GLU A 502 -13.35 -23.61 -16.12
C GLU A 502 -13.85 -22.53 -15.16
N LEU A 503 -15.14 -22.53 -14.84
CA LEU A 503 -15.76 -21.55 -13.96
C LEU A 503 -15.50 -21.91 -12.49
N LEU A 504 -14.77 -21.04 -11.79
CA LEU A 504 -14.38 -21.20 -10.38
C LEU A 504 -15.35 -20.51 -9.41
N HIS A 505 -15.99 -19.42 -9.85
CA HIS A 505 -16.97 -18.66 -9.07
C HIS A 505 -17.93 -17.89 -9.98
N SER A 506 -19.18 -17.74 -9.55
CA SER A 506 -20.17 -16.86 -10.19
C SER A 506 -21.03 -16.19 -9.13
N SER A 507 -21.18 -14.86 -9.23
CA SER A 507 -22.07 -14.12 -8.35
C SER A 507 -23.56 -14.41 -8.58
N VAL A 508 -23.89 -15.04 -9.72
CA VAL A 508 -25.26 -15.51 -10.01
C VAL A 508 -25.64 -16.68 -9.09
N TRP A 509 -24.68 -17.53 -8.74
CA TRP A 509 -24.90 -18.69 -7.88
C TRP A 509 -25.01 -18.32 -6.39
N SER A 510 -24.40 -17.21 -5.98
CA SER A 510 -24.40 -16.74 -4.58
C SER A 510 -25.65 -15.95 -4.19
N GLY A 511 -26.62 -15.79 -5.11
CA GLY A 511 -27.84 -15.01 -4.90
C GLY A 511 -27.72 -13.58 -5.43
N ALA A 512 -28.87 -13.00 -5.80
CA ALA A 512 -28.99 -11.68 -6.42
C ALA A 512 -28.27 -10.60 -5.59
N GLY A 513 -27.37 -9.82 -6.23
CA GLY A 513 -26.71 -8.68 -5.61
C GLY A 513 -25.39 -8.96 -4.88
N SER A 514 -24.79 -10.14 -5.06
CA SER A 514 -23.47 -10.43 -4.50
C SER A 514 -22.33 -9.78 -5.29
N ARG A 515 -21.49 -8.98 -4.62
CA ARG A 515 -20.30 -8.35 -5.22
C ARG A 515 -18.99 -8.89 -4.65
N LEU A 516 -18.06 -9.28 -5.51
CA LEU A 516 -16.67 -9.58 -5.18
C LEU A 516 -15.92 -8.28 -4.85
N VAL A 517 -15.34 -8.22 -3.66
CA VAL A 517 -14.58 -7.05 -3.19
C VAL A 517 -13.07 -7.27 -3.34
N GLY A 518 -12.63 -8.52 -3.15
CA GLY A 518 -11.23 -8.89 -3.16
C GLY A 518 -11.05 -10.30 -2.62
N TRP A 519 -9.82 -10.62 -2.24
CA TRP A 519 -9.48 -11.93 -1.69
C TRP A 519 -8.37 -11.83 -0.65
N VAL A 520 -8.31 -12.84 0.19
CA VAL A 520 -7.24 -13.04 1.17
C VAL A 520 -6.31 -14.11 0.62
N GLN A 521 -5.02 -13.80 0.50
CA GLN A 521 -3.99 -14.73 0.02
C GLN A 521 -2.99 -15.03 1.13
N SER A 522 -2.82 -16.31 1.44
CA SER A 522 -1.74 -16.81 2.31
C SER A 522 -0.57 -17.35 1.49
N SER A 523 0.52 -17.73 2.14
CA SER A 523 1.73 -18.25 1.50
C SER A 523 1.58 -19.62 0.82
N SER A 524 0.49 -20.37 1.08
CA SER A 524 0.25 -21.69 0.49
C SER A 524 -0.74 -21.69 -0.68
N ASN A 525 -1.06 -20.54 -1.26
CA ASN A 525 -2.01 -20.40 -2.37
C ASN A 525 -3.37 -21.08 -2.12
N GLN A 526 -3.88 -20.93 -0.89
CA GLN A 526 -5.28 -21.19 -0.56
C GLN A 526 -6.02 -19.85 -0.45
N PRO A 527 -6.48 -19.29 -1.59
CA PRO A 527 -7.22 -18.04 -1.60
C PRO A 527 -8.55 -18.19 -0.87
N VAL A 528 -8.99 -17.09 -0.24
CA VAL A 528 -10.35 -16.93 0.26
C VAL A 528 -10.96 -15.72 -0.43
N LEU A 529 -12.00 -15.94 -1.24
CA LEU A 529 -12.72 -14.82 -1.85
C LEU A 529 -13.60 -14.14 -0.82
N VAL A 530 -13.73 -12.83 -0.95
CA VAL A 530 -14.63 -12.04 -0.12
C VAL A 530 -15.70 -11.41 -0.98
N VAL A 531 -16.93 -11.89 -0.78
CA VAL A 531 -18.12 -11.46 -1.50
C VAL A 531 -19.10 -10.77 -0.55
N MET A 532 -19.86 -9.82 -1.07
CA MET A 532 -20.84 -9.02 -0.34
C MET A 532 -22.23 -9.26 -0.92
N PRO A 533 -23.01 -10.23 -0.41
CA PRO A 533 -24.42 -10.43 -0.77
C PRO A 533 -25.38 -9.35 -0.21
N GLY A 534 -24.84 -8.27 0.36
CA GLY A 534 -25.55 -7.22 1.09
C GLY A 534 -24.56 -6.42 1.94
N ASP A 535 -24.92 -6.13 3.20
CA ASP A 535 -24.07 -5.33 4.11
C ASP A 535 -23.03 -6.15 4.90
N ARG A 536 -23.05 -7.49 4.80
CA ARG A 536 -22.12 -8.36 5.52
C ARG A 536 -21.23 -9.17 4.57
N PRO A 537 -19.95 -9.33 4.91
CA PRO A 537 -19.03 -10.12 4.10
C PRO A 537 -19.29 -11.61 4.27
N GLN A 538 -19.21 -12.32 3.15
CA GLN A 538 -19.14 -13.77 3.07
C GLN A 538 -17.76 -14.17 2.55
N PHE A 539 -17.20 -15.20 3.16
CA PHE A 539 -15.87 -15.73 2.85
C PHE A 539 -16.03 -17.07 2.17
N LEU A 540 -15.63 -17.15 0.89
CA LEU A 540 -15.69 -18.37 0.09
C LEU A 540 -14.30 -18.99 0.02
N PHE A 541 -14.17 -20.22 0.45
CA PHE A 541 -12.88 -20.90 0.57
C PHE A 541 -12.65 -21.73 -0.68
N TRP A 542 -11.39 -21.78 -1.14
CA TRP A 542 -11.01 -22.66 -2.23
C TRP A 542 -11.24 -24.12 -1.84
N SER A 543 -11.98 -24.87 -2.64
CA SER A 543 -12.15 -26.32 -2.52
C SER A 543 -11.30 -27.02 -3.59
N PRO A 544 -10.17 -27.65 -3.23
CA PRO A 544 -9.36 -28.40 -4.18
C PRO A 544 -10.12 -29.58 -4.82
N GLN A 545 -11.04 -30.18 -4.08
CA GLN A 545 -11.84 -31.33 -4.53
C GLN A 545 -12.85 -30.93 -5.61
N ASN A 546 -13.56 -29.82 -5.40
CA ASN A 546 -14.58 -29.33 -6.33
C ASN A 546 -14.04 -28.34 -7.35
N ARG A 547 -12.76 -27.93 -7.22
CA ARG A 547 -12.08 -26.90 -8.03
C ARG A 547 -12.90 -25.61 -8.17
N ARG A 548 -13.50 -25.17 -7.07
CA ARG A 548 -14.32 -23.94 -7.00
C ARG A 548 -14.28 -23.30 -5.63
N PHE A 549 -14.69 -22.03 -5.56
CA PHE A 549 -14.89 -21.33 -4.31
C PHE A 549 -16.28 -21.59 -3.75
N GLN A 550 -16.37 -21.93 -2.46
CA GLN A 550 -17.62 -22.29 -1.78
C GLN A 550 -17.67 -21.82 -0.33
#